data_AF-A0A9E1RXN1-F1
#
_entry.id   AF-A0A9E1RXN1-F1
#
_cell.length_a   1.000
_cell.length_b   1.000
_cell.length_c   1.000
_cell.angle_alpha   90.00
_cell.angle_beta   90.00
_cell.angle_gamma   90.00
#
_symmetry.space_group_name_H-M   'P 1'
#
loop_
_entity.id
_entity.type
_entity.pdbx_description
1 polymer ?
#
loop_
_entity_poly.entity_id
_entity_poly.type
_entity_poly.pdbx_seq_one_letter_code
_entity_poly.pdbx_strand_id
1 'polypeptide(L)'
;MRIVPLAASLTGGIAIAVIAYTAYWFVAADEIEDRIAGWAEDQKARGITVEAGTPEVSGYPLHFEILLQHPSVDNPADGWAWRGEALTASFRPWRFDKFDLTVNGQNNIRYFDGAAWQDIEGRIEDGSAWLELDGEREVEKLMLDFKRINLNGPWGDDPAFVSRVRARAERVAQSDDAEAPSAPVEFASAALDFEGVEMPPGYGDEMGENIEYLNFDFSLFGPIPDGDVDSALRRWRDDGGTLELNSFRVRWGPLGIESNGTIALDGEMRPIGALTADIIGYGDIIDALIMSNMIPLGDAFLAKVAFNMLADKPEGGGPPVLRSVPVTAQGGGIFVGPVSVGTVSPIKFH
;
A
#
# COMPACT_ATOMS: atom_id res chain seq x y z
N MET A 1 13.36 19.95 -62.97
CA MET A 1 14.46 19.36 -62.17
C MET A 1 14.91 20.33 -61.07
N ARG A 2 14.27 20.32 -59.89
CA ARG A 2 14.72 21.10 -58.70
C ARG A 2 14.44 20.41 -57.35
N ILE A 3 14.03 19.13 -57.35
CA ILE A 3 13.64 18.39 -56.14
C ILE A 3 14.86 17.76 -55.43
N VAL A 4 15.94 17.51 -56.17
CA VAL A 4 17.15 16.83 -55.66
C VAL A 4 17.93 17.59 -54.56
N PRO A 5 18.18 18.92 -54.64
CA PRO A 5 18.96 19.61 -53.60
C PRO A 5 18.18 19.80 -52.28
N LEU A 6 16.85 19.91 -52.36
CA LEU A 6 15.97 19.98 -51.18
C LEU A 6 15.89 18.60 -50.49
N ALA A 7 15.74 17.53 -51.27
CA ALA A 7 15.75 16.17 -50.75
C ALA A 7 17.09 15.81 -50.09
N ALA A 8 18.24 16.17 -50.68
CA ALA A 8 19.56 15.91 -50.09
C ALA A 8 19.80 16.69 -48.78
N SER A 9 19.31 17.93 -48.69
CA SER A 9 19.40 18.75 -47.47
C SER A 9 18.51 18.21 -46.35
N LEU A 10 17.31 17.74 -46.70
CA LEU A 10 16.40 17.05 -45.78
C LEU A 10 17.03 15.73 -45.27
N THR A 11 17.57 14.90 -46.16
CA THR A 11 18.24 13.65 -45.76
C THR A 11 19.46 13.90 -44.88
N GLY A 12 20.28 14.91 -45.20
CA GLY A 12 21.43 15.31 -44.37
C GLY A 12 21.02 15.82 -42.99
N GLY A 13 19.97 16.65 -42.92
CA GLY A 13 19.41 17.12 -41.65
C GLY A 13 18.85 15.99 -40.80
N ILE A 14 18.13 15.04 -41.40
CA ILE A 14 17.62 13.85 -40.71
C ILE A 14 18.78 12.99 -40.20
N ALA A 15 19.82 12.76 -41.00
CA ALA A 15 20.97 11.97 -40.57
C ALA A 15 21.69 12.60 -39.37
N ILE A 16 21.88 13.92 -39.37
CA ILE A 16 22.47 14.65 -38.23
C ILE A 16 21.58 14.53 -37.00
N ALA A 17 20.27 14.72 -37.14
CA ALA A 17 19.33 14.59 -36.03
C ALA A 17 19.33 13.17 -35.44
N VAL A 18 19.40 12.14 -36.28
CA VAL A 18 19.52 10.74 -35.85
C VAL A 18 20.83 10.52 -35.10
N ILE A 19 21.97 10.97 -35.63
CA ILE A 19 23.27 10.83 -34.96
C ILE A 19 23.29 11.56 -33.60
N ALA A 20 22.77 12.79 -33.56
CA ALA A 20 22.69 13.58 -32.33
C ALA A 20 21.79 12.90 -31.29
N TYR A 21 20.66 12.34 -31.73
CA TYR A 21 19.76 11.58 -30.86
C TYR A 21 20.40 10.27 -30.37
N THR A 22 21.11 9.55 -31.23
CA THR A 22 21.86 8.35 -30.84
C THR A 22 22.90 8.68 -29.78
N ALA A 23 23.69 9.74 -29.99
CA ALA A 23 24.67 10.20 -29.02
C ALA A 23 24.01 10.58 -27.68
N TYR A 24 22.89 11.32 -27.73
CA TYR A 24 22.11 11.65 -26.55
C TYR A 24 21.65 10.41 -25.77
N TRP A 25 21.08 9.42 -26.47
CA TRP A 25 20.55 8.21 -25.82
C TRP A 25 21.63 7.43 -25.08
N PHE A 26 22.81 7.24 -25.70
CA PHE A 26 23.92 6.52 -25.06
C PHE A 26 24.54 7.29 -23.89
N VAL A 27 24.62 8.62 -23.97
CA VAL A 27 25.06 9.45 -22.83
C VAL A 27 24.07 9.37 -21.67
N ALA A 28 22.77 9.43 -21.96
CA ALA A 28 21.74 9.30 -20.94
C ALA A 28 21.69 7.88 -20.34
N ALA A 29 21.98 6.83 -21.12
CA ALA A 29 22.09 5.46 -20.62
C ALA A 29 23.22 5.30 -19.60
N ASP A 30 24.37 5.93 -19.84
CA ASP A 30 25.54 5.92 -18.95
C ASP A 30 25.23 6.68 -17.63
N GLU A 31 24.62 7.86 -17.76
CA GLU A 31 24.21 8.71 -16.62
C GLU A 31 23.18 8.01 -15.70
N ILE A 32 22.36 7.09 -16.22
CA ILE A 32 21.40 6.33 -15.41
C ILE A 32 22.11 5.44 -14.37
N GLU A 33 23.19 4.77 -14.77
CA GLU A 33 23.96 3.91 -13.88
C GLU A 33 24.58 4.74 -12.74
N ASP A 34 25.22 5.86 -13.09
CA ASP A 34 25.80 6.79 -12.13
C ASP A 34 24.75 7.37 -11.15
N ARG A 35 23.54 7.65 -11.64
CA ARG A 35 22.45 8.16 -10.79
C ARG A 35 21.92 7.13 -9.81
N ILE A 36 21.79 5.86 -10.23
CA ILE A 36 21.36 4.78 -9.35
C ILE A 36 22.42 4.56 -8.27
N ALA A 37 23.71 4.56 -8.65
CA ALA A 37 24.82 4.43 -7.70
C ALA A 37 24.87 5.59 -6.69
N GLY A 38 24.78 6.84 -7.17
CA GLY A 38 24.76 8.02 -6.30
C GLY A 38 23.57 8.05 -5.35
N TRP A 39 22.37 7.70 -5.83
CA TRP A 39 21.19 7.58 -4.96
C TRP A 39 21.35 6.49 -3.90
N ALA A 40 21.92 5.33 -4.24
CA ALA A 40 22.20 4.27 -3.27
C ALA A 40 23.20 4.71 -2.19
N GLU A 41 24.21 5.51 -2.53
CA GLU A 41 25.12 6.13 -1.56
C GLU A 41 24.41 7.14 -0.64
N ASP A 42 23.52 7.97 -1.20
CA ASP A 42 22.70 8.91 -0.42
C ASP A 42 21.78 8.16 0.57
N GLN A 43 21.20 7.03 0.15
CA GLN A 43 20.38 6.19 1.05
C GLN A 43 21.21 5.57 2.18
N LYS A 44 22.45 5.16 1.88
CA LYS A 44 23.36 4.62 2.88
C LYS A 44 23.69 5.64 3.96
N ALA A 45 23.80 6.92 3.61
CA ALA A 45 23.97 8.01 4.57
C ALA A 45 22.76 8.17 5.51
N ARG A 46 21.58 7.71 5.10
CA ARG A 46 20.33 7.66 5.89
C ARG A 46 20.15 6.35 6.66
N GLY A 47 21.12 5.43 6.59
CA GLY A 47 21.04 4.11 7.24
C GLY A 47 20.31 3.04 6.43
N ILE A 48 19.92 3.35 5.19
CA ILE A 48 19.24 2.41 4.28
C ILE A 48 20.28 1.86 3.31
N THR A 49 20.51 0.54 3.32
CA THR A 49 21.44 -0.08 2.39
C THR A 49 20.69 -0.55 1.15
N VAL A 50 21.02 0.03 0.00
CA VAL A 50 20.44 -0.38 -1.29
C VAL A 50 21.51 -1.03 -2.16
N GLU A 51 21.22 -2.23 -2.65
CA GLU A 51 22.07 -2.95 -3.59
C GLU A 51 21.28 -3.23 -4.87
N ALA A 52 21.67 -2.60 -5.98
CA ALA A 52 20.99 -2.73 -7.27
C ALA A 52 21.77 -3.56 -8.30
N GLY A 53 23.00 -3.99 -7.98
CA GLY A 53 23.92 -4.60 -8.94
C GLY A 53 24.33 -3.63 -10.05
N THR A 54 24.86 -4.16 -11.15
CA THR A 54 25.10 -3.38 -12.38
C THR A 54 23.81 -3.36 -13.21
N PRO A 55 23.18 -2.18 -13.42
CA PRO A 55 21.96 -2.08 -14.21
C PRO A 55 22.20 -2.43 -15.69
N GLU A 56 21.35 -3.27 -16.27
CA GLU A 56 21.36 -3.51 -17.71
C GLU A 56 20.42 -2.50 -18.39
N VAL A 57 20.98 -1.55 -19.15
CA VAL A 57 20.20 -0.52 -19.84
C VAL A 57 20.03 -0.87 -21.32
N SER A 58 18.77 -0.96 -21.78
CA SER A 58 18.39 -1.26 -23.15
C SER A 58 17.19 -0.42 -23.63
N GLY A 59 16.60 -0.72 -24.79
CA GLY A 59 15.39 -0.03 -25.30
C GLY A 59 15.60 1.01 -26.41
N TYR A 60 16.83 1.18 -26.90
CA TYR A 60 17.13 2.10 -28.00
C TYR A 60 16.23 1.83 -29.24
N PRO A 61 15.71 2.87 -29.91
CA PRO A 61 15.85 4.30 -29.62
C PRO A 61 14.71 4.90 -28.79
N LEU A 62 13.64 4.15 -28.51
CA LEU A 62 12.34 4.75 -28.13
C LEU A 62 12.05 4.76 -26.64
N HIS A 63 12.75 3.92 -25.86
CA HIS A 63 12.59 3.83 -24.42
C HIS A 63 13.95 3.55 -23.77
N PHE A 64 14.00 3.75 -22.45
CA PHE A 64 14.96 3.09 -21.59
C PHE A 64 14.26 1.90 -20.95
N GLU A 65 14.93 0.77 -20.90
CA GLU A 65 14.55 -0.40 -20.12
C GLU A 65 15.75 -0.77 -19.25
N ILE A 66 15.59 -0.61 -17.95
CA ILE A 66 16.60 -0.88 -16.94
C ILE A 66 16.24 -2.17 -16.25
N LEU A 67 17.05 -3.21 -16.40
CA LEU A 67 16.92 -4.46 -15.66
C LEU A 67 17.91 -4.45 -14.49
N LEU A 68 17.37 -4.56 -13.28
CA LEU A 68 18.12 -4.79 -12.06
C LEU A 68 17.98 -6.26 -11.67
N GLN A 69 19.10 -6.97 -11.56
CA GLN A 69 19.14 -8.35 -11.10
C GLN A 69 19.39 -8.40 -9.60
N HIS A 70 18.58 -9.19 -8.89
CA HIS A 70 18.67 -9.36 -7.43
C HIS A 70 18.68 -8.04 -6.61
N PRO A 71 17.81 -7.05 -6.92
CA PRO A 71 17.78 -5.81 -6.18
C PRO A 71 17.43 -6.07 -4.71
N SER A 72 18.05 -5.33 -3.79
CA SER A 72 17.70 -5.40 -2.37
C SER A 72 17.78 -4.06 -1.67
N VAL A 73 16.93 -3.90 -0.67
CA VAL A 73 16.86 -2.73 0.22
C VAL A 73 16.81 -3.26 1.65
N ASP A 74 17.71 -2.79 2.50
CA ASP A 74 17.76 -3.09 3.93
C ASP A 74 17.62 -1.80 4.72
N ASN A 75 16.53 -1.68 5.48
CA ASN A 75 16.23 -0.56 6.35
C ASN A 75 16.02 -1.07 7.78
N PRO A 76 17.12 -1.34 8.51
CA PRO A 76 17.04 -1.92 9.85
C PRO A 76 16.52 -0.94 10.90
N ALA A 77 16.57 0.38 10.62
CA ALA A 77 16.02 1.40 11.51
C ALA A 77 14.49 1.27 11.58
N ASP A 78 13.84 1.17 10.43
CA ASP A 78 12.38 0.97 10.34
C ASP A 78 11.97 -0.50 10.41
N GLY A 79 12.92 -1.41 10.64
CA GLY A 79 12.65 -2.82 10.87
C GLY A 79 12.16 -3.59 9.65
N TRP A 80 12.63 -3.28 8.44
CA TRP A 80 12.28 -4.04 7.24
C TRP A 80 13.44 -4.19 6.24
N ALA A 81 13.41 -5.27 5.46
CA ALA A 81 14.28 -5.48 4.33
C ALA A 81 13.52 -6.19 3.21
N TRP A 82 13.91 -5.95 1.96
CA TRP A 82 13.33 -6.59 0.79
C TRP A 82 14.44 -7.03 -0.17
N ARG A 83 14.24 -8.18 -0.80
CA ARG A 83 15.07 -8.68 -1.90
C ARG A 83 14.19 -9.26 -3.00
N GLY A 84 14.31 -8.72 -4.20
CA GLY A 84 13.64 -9.23 -5.40
C GLY A 84 14.56 -10.12 -6.24
N GLU A 85 13.98 -10.92 -7.12
CA GLU A 85 14.70 -11.68 -8.16
C GLU A 85 15.11 -10.76 -9.31
N ALA A 86 14.15 -9.98 -9.83
CA ALA A 86 14.39 -9.01 -10.89
C ALA A 86 13.39 -7.85 -10.80
N LEU A 87 13.87 -6.64 -11.12
CA LEU A 87 13.06 -5.44 -11.29
C LEU A 87 13.39 -4.81 -12.64
N THR A 88 12.38 -4.65 -13.48
CA THR A 88 12.53 -3.93 -14.75
C THR A 88 11.83 -2.59 -14.66
N ALA A 89 12.53 -1.50 -14.95
CA ALA A 89 11.95 -0.17 -15.07
C ALA A 89 12.00 0.30 -16.53
N SER A 90 10.89 0.83 -17.05
CA SER A 90 10.80 1.39 -18.39
C SER A 90 10.26 2.82 -18.37
N PHE A 91 10.85 3.68 -19.19
CA PHE A 91 10.43 5.07 -19.35
C PHE A 91 10.92 5.64 -20.69
N ARG A 92 10.43 6.83 -21.05
CA ARG A 92 10.76 7.46 -22.34
C ARG A 92 11.98 8.38 -22.20
N PRO A 93 12.85 8.49 -23.22
CA PRO A 93 14.05 9.32 -23.12
C PRO A 93 13.82 10.83 -22.95
N TRP A 94 12.57 11.30 -23.01
CA TRP A 94 12.18 12.70 -22.81
C TRP A 94 11.23 12.89 -21.62
N ARG A 95 11.03 11.85 -20.80
CA ARG A 95 10.19 11.88 -19.58
C ARG A 95 10.85 11.03 -18.49
N PHE A 96 11.48 11.72 -17.53
CA PHE A 96 12.20 11.12 -16.38
C PHE A 96 11.40 11.25 -15.07
N ASP A 97 10.12 11.49 -15.20
CA ASP A 97 9.13 11.69 -14.14
C ASP A 97 8.17 10.51 -14.03
N LYS A 98 8.03 9.68 -15.08
CA LYS A 98 7.07 8.57 -15.09
C LYS A 98 7.72 7.27 -15.50
N PHE A 99 7.51 6.24 -14.68
CA PHE A 99 8.15 4.95 -14.79
C PHE A 99 7.12 3.83 -14.76
N ASP A 100 7.23 2.92 -15.71
CA ASP A 100 6.52 1.65 -15.72
C ASP A 100 7.46 0.59 -15.15
N LEU A 101 7.06 -0.09 -14.09
CA LEU A 101 7.87 -1.09 -13.39
C LEU A 101 7.25 -2.48 -13.56
N THR A 102 8.09 -3.50 -13.69
CA THR A 102 7.69 -4.90 -13.68
C THR A 102 8.43 -5.62 -12.56
N VAL A 103 7.67 -6.32 -11.71
CA VAL A 103 8.18 -7.06 -10.55
C VAL A 103 7.65 -8.48 -10.64
N ASN A 104 8.52 -9.41 -11.04
CA ASN A 104 8.16 -10.81 -11.22
C ASN A 104 9.15 -11.72 -10.48
N GLY A 105 8.74 -12.97 -10.30
CA GLY A 105 9.59 -13.98 -9.68
C GLY A 105 9.58 -13.89 -8.15
N GLN A 106 10.65 -14.35 -7.54
CA GLN A 106 10.81 -14.43 -6.09
C GLN A 106 11.03 -13.05 -5.48
N ASN A 107 10.33 -12.78 -4.38
CA ASN A 107 10.44 -11.57 -3.60
C ASN A 107 10.44 -11.98 -2.13
N ASN A 108 11.53 -11.75 -1.41
CA ASN A 108 11.62 -12.00 0.02
C ASN A 108 11.48 -10.67 0.75
N ILE A 109 10.56 -10.61 1.71
CA ILE A 109 10.35 -9.49 2.62
C ILE A 109 10.68 -9.98 4.02
N ARG A 110 11.52 -9.23 4.71
CA ARG A 110 11.85 -9.44 6.09
C ARG A 110 11.36 -8.24 6.90
N TYR A 111 10.70 -8.46 8.02
CA TYR A 111 10.18 -7.39 8.86
C TYR A 111 10.31 -7.71 10.35
N PHE A 112 10.44 -6.69 11.18
CA PHE A 112 10.52 -6.82 12.63
C PHE A 112 9.13 -6.61 13.24
N ASP A 113 8.60 -7.63 13.92
CA ASP A 113 7.25 -7.59 14.50
C ASP A 113 7.20 -6.95 15.91
N GLY A 114 8.33 -6.41 16.39
CA GLY A 114 8.51 -5.88 17.74
C GLY A 114 9.20 -6.86 18.71
N ALA A 115 9.24 -8.16 18.37
CA ALA A 115 9.89 -9.20 19.16
C ALA A 115 11.00 -9.92 18.39
N ALA A 116 10.76 -10.25 17.12
CA ALA A 116 11.67 -10.98 16.27
C ALA A 116 11.56 -10.52 14.81
N TRP A 117 12.60 -10.84 14.05
CA TRP A 117 12.56 -10.73 12.60
C TRP A 117 11.79 -11.91 12.01
N GLN A 118 10.85 -11.61 11.12
CA GLN A 118 10.02 -12.55 10.38
C GLN A 118 10.33 -12.46 8.89
N ASP A 119 10.27 -13.59 8.20
CA ASP A 119 10.51 -13.69 6.77
C ASP A 119 9.23 -14.08 6.03
N ILE A 120 8.94 -13.42 4.92
CA ILE A 120 7.86 -13.72 3.98
C ILE A 120 8.49 -13.92 2.61
N GLU A 121 8.33 -15.12 2.06
CA GLU A 121 8.76 -15.45 0.72
C GLU A 121 7.56 -15.42 -0.23
N GLY A 122 7.56 -14.47 -1.15
CA GLY A 122 6.54 -14.33 -2.18
C GLY A 122 7.05 -14.72 -3.57
N ARG A 123 6.18 -15.28 -4.40
CA ARG A 123 6.38 -15.36 -5.86
C ARG A 123 5.25 -14.62 -6.55
N ILE A 124 5.61 -13.63 -7.38
CA ILE A 124 4.68 -12.85 -8.20
C ILE A 124 4.80 -13.31 -9.65
N GLU A 125 3.71 -13.74 -10.26
CA GLU A 125 3.72 -14.18 -11.67
C GLU A 125 3.51 -13.05 -12.67
N ASP A 126 2.72 -12.04 -12.32
CA ASP A 126 2.41 -10.88 -13.16
C ASP A 126 2.29 -9.66 -12.27
N GLY A 127 3.43 -9.00 -12.02
CA GLY A 127 3.52 -7.80 -11.23
C GLY A 127 3.86 -6.59 -12.07
N SER A 128 2.97 -5.61 -12.08
CA SER A 128 3.16 -4.33 -12.74
C SER A 128 2.97 -3.20 -11.75
N ALA A 129 3.72 -2.12 -11.96
CA ALA A 129 3.61 -0.92 -11.18
C ALA A 129 3.85 0.31 -12.05
N TRP A 130 3.27 1.43 -11.66
CA TRP A 130 3.44 2.71 -12.32
C TRP A 130 3.73 3.78 -11.27
N LEU A 131 4.78 4.55 -11.51
CA LEU A 131 5.30 5.56 -10.60
C LEU A 131 5.39 6.90 -11.32
N GLU A 132 4.90 7.96 -10.69
CA GLU A 132 5.05 9.35 -11.12
C GLU A 132 5.75 10.16 -10.02
N LEU A 133 6.75 10.93 -10.41
CA LEU A 133 7.49 11.85 -9.55
C LEU A 133 7.06 13.30 -9.83
N ASP A 134 7.07 14.12 -8.79
CA ASP A 134 6.83 15.55 -8.92
C ASP A 134 8.07 16.34 -9.39
N GLY A 135 7.97 17.66 -9.40
CA GLY A 135 9.08 18.56 -9.74
C GLY A 135 10.29 18.50 -8.79
N GLU A 136 10.09 18.05 -7.55
CA GLU A 136 11.11 17.89 -6.52
C GLU A 136 11.73 16.48 -6.52
N ARG A 137 11.24 15.59 -7.39
CA ARG A 137 11.60 14.16 -7.51
C ARG A 137 11.12 13.31 -6.34
N GLU A 138 10.07 13.75 -5.67
CA GLU A 138 9.35 12.94 -4.70
C GLU A 138 8.25 12.13 -5.39
N VAL A 139 7.86 11.01 -4.78
CA VAL A 139 6.76 10.20 -5.31
C VAL A 139 5.46 10.99 -5.19
N GLU A 140 4.88 11.35 -6.34
CA GLU A 140 3.57 11.98 -6.43
C GLU A 140 2.47 10.93 -6.53
N LYS A 141 2.70 9.89 -7.35
CA LYS A 141 1.72 8.83 -7.58
C LYS A 141 2.38 7.48 -7.73
N LEU A 142 1.76 6.47 -7.11
CA LEU A 142 2.13 5.08 -7.20
C LEU A 142 0.87 4.25 -7.48
N MET A 143 0.94 3.35 -8.44
CA MET A 143 -0.06 2.33 -8.68
C MET A 143 0.62 0.97 -8.80
N LEU A 144 0.09 -0.05 -8.13
CA LEU A 144 0.57 -1.42 -8.18
C LEU A 144 -0.59 -2.33 -8.63
N ASP A 145 -0.30 -3.33 -9.46
CA ASP A 145 -1.22 -4.39 -9.85
C ASP A 145 -0.44 -5.70 -9.99
N PHE A 146 -0.55 -6.54 -8.95
CA PHE A 146 0.12 -7.83 -8.83
C PHE A 146 -0.91 -8.94 -8.89
N LYS A 147 -0.65 -9.98 -9.69
CA LYS A 147 -1.55 -11.11 -9.88
C LYS A 147 -0.85 -12.42 -9.59
N ARG A 148 -1.64 -13.38 -9.08
CA ARG A 148 -1.23 -14.76 -8.79
C ARG A 148 0.03 -14.78 -7.91
N ILE A 149 -0.17 -14.36 -6.67
CA ILE A 149 0.89 -14.24 -5.68
C ILE A 149 0.82 -15.46 -4.78
N ASN A 150 1.91 -16.23 -4.72
CA ASN A 150 2.06 -17.29 -3.72
C ASN A 150 2.95 -16.79 -2.59
N LEU A 151 2.55 -16.99 -1.35
CA LEU A 151 3.23 -16.48 -0.17
C LEU A 151 3.50 -17.61 0.83
N ASN A 152 4.75 -17.76 1.22
CA ASN A 152 5.14 -18.54 2.39
C ASN A 152 5.56 -17.56 3.49
N GLY A 153 5.25 -17.85 4.74
CA GLY A 153 5.53 -16.94 5.82
C GLY A 153 5.56 -17.63 7.18
N PRO A 154 5.63 -16.86 8.28
CA PRO A 154 5.78 -17.40 9.63
C PRO A 154 4.54 -18.18 10.12
N TRP A 155 3.47 -18.22 9.33
CA TRP A 155 2.24 -18.95 9.62
C TRP A 155 2.35 -20.47 9.36
N GLY A 156 3.35 -20.96 8.65
CA GLY A 156 3.56 -22.40 8.48
C GLY A 156 4.20 -22.78 7.15
N ASP A 157 4.25 -24.09 6.89
CA ASP A 157 4.87 -24.65 5.68
C ASP A 157 3.97 -24.53 4.43
N ASP A 158 2.65 -24.45 4.63
CA ASP A 158 1.69 -24.33 3.54
C ASP A 158 1.57 -22.89 3.02
N PRO A 159 1.53 -22.69 1.69
CA PRO A 159 1.44 -21.36 1.10
C PRO A 159 0.05 -20.74 1.30
N ALA A 160 0.03 -19.41 1.41
CA ALA A 160 -1.15 -18.61 1.11
C ALA A 160 -1.13 -18.20 -0.37
N PHE A 161 -2.30 -18.03 -0.97
CA PHE A 161 -2.43 -17.54 -2.34
C PHE A 161 -3.26 -16.26 -2.39
N VAL A 162 -2.85 -15.32 -3.25
CA VAL A 162 -3.63 -14.11 -3.52
C VAL A 162 -3.81 -13.97 -5.03
N SER A 163 -5.06 -13.93 -5.46
CA SER A 163 -5.39 -13.83 -6.88
C SER A 163 -4.94 -12.49 -7.46
N ARG A 164 -5.19 -11.39 -6.73
CA ARG A 164 -4.76 -10.06 -7.15
C ARG A 164 -4.60 -9.11 -5.97
N VAL A 165 -3.57 -8.27 -6.03
CA VAL A 165 -3.37 -7.12 -5.16
C VAL A 165 -3.30 -5.87 -6.02
N ARG A 166 -4.11 -4.87 -5.72
CA ARG A 166 -3.99 -3.53 -6.31
C ARG A 166 -3.73 -2.53 -5.20
N ALA A 167 -2.80 -1.62 -5.44
CA ALA A 167 -2.55 -0.51 -4.53
C ALA A 167 -2.49 0.79 -5.32
N ARG A 168 -2.95 1.88 -4.71
CA ARG A 168 -2.71 3.24 -5.19
C ARG A 168 -2.25 4.09 -4.02
N ALA A 169 -1.32 5.00 -4.27
CA ALA A 169 -0.99 6.11 -3.38
C ALA A 169 -0.83 7.36 -4.23
N GLU A 170 -1.37 8.48 -3.77
CA GLU A 170 -1.32 9.75 -4.48
C GLU A 170 -1.16 10.87 -3.45
N ARG A 171 -0.11 11.68 -3.59
CA ARG A 171 0.09 12.90 -2.80
C ARG A 171 -0.53 14.06 -3.56
N VAL A 172 -1.33 14.86 -2.87
CA VAL A 172 -1.99 16.03 -3.46
C VAL A 172 -0.99 17.18 -3.47
N ALA A 173 -0.68 17.70 -4.66
CA ALA A 173 0.18 18.88 -4.80
C ALA A 173 -0.45 20.08 -4.07
N GLN A 174 0.24 20.59 -3.05
CA GLN A 174 -0.15 21.83 -2.38
C GLN A 174 0.43 23.02 -3.15
N SER A 175 -0.42 24.01 -3.43
CA SER A 175 0.04 25.26 -4.02
C SER A 175 0.61 26.18 -2.95
N ASP A 176 1.89 26.56 -3.07
CA ASP A 176 2.57 27.50 -2.16
C ASP A 176 1.89 28.88 -2.09
N ASP A 177 1.15 29.25 -3.14
CA ASP A 177 0.43 30.53 -3.24
C ASP A 177 -0.94 30.54 -2.54
N ALA A 178 -1.37 29.42 -1.93
CA ALA A 178 -2.65 29.35 -1.23
C ALA A 178 -2.55 29.96 0.17
N GLU A 179 -3.51 30.82 0.49
CA GLU A 179 -3.73 31.33 1.84
C GLU A 179 -3.89 30.15 2.81
N ALA A 180 -3.16 30.16 3.94
CA ALA A 180 -3.13 29.03 4.87
C ALA A 180 -4.57 28.62 5.24
N PRO A 181 -5.00 27.39 4.92
CA PRO A 181 -6.39 27.01 5.06
C PRO A 181 -6.80 27.01 6.53
N SER A 182 -8.03 27.42 6.81
CA SER A 182 -8.57 27.45 8.18
C SER A 182 -8.85 26.06 8.76
N ALA A 183 -8.72 25.01 7.95
CA ALA A 183 -8.86 23.60 8.31
C ALA A 183 -7.86 22.76 7.51
N PRO A 184 -7.46 21.57 8.01
CA PRO A 184 -6.63 20.64 7.26
C PRO A 184 -7.27 20.30 5.91
N VAL A 185 -6.47 20.37 4.84
CA VAL A 185 -6.85 19.94 3.49
C VAL A 185 -6.29 18.54 3.21
N GLU A 186 -6.86 17.85 2.23
CA GLU A 186 -6.34 16.55 1.80
C GLU A 186 -4.88 16.69 1.37
N PHE A 187 -4.02 15.88 1.96
CA PHE A 187 -2.58 15.84 1.71
C PHE A 187 -2.20 14.63 0.86
N ALA A 188 -2.82 13.48 1.11
CA ALA A 188 -2.56 12.26 0.37
C ALA A 188 -3.77 11.33 0.42
N SER A 189 -3.87 10.42 -0.54
CA SER A 189 -4.80 9.30 -0.50
C SER A 189 -4.09 8.00 -0.83
N ALA A 190 -4.59 6.90 -0.29
CA ALA A 190 -4.16 5.57 -0.70
C ALA A 190 -5.31 4.57 -0.62
N ALA A 191 -5.24 3.57 -1.48
CA ALA A 191 -6.15 2.43 -1.43
C ALA A 191 -5.40 1.13 -1.68
N LEU A 192 -5.89 0.06 -1.08
CA LEU A 192 -5.35 -1.28 -1.15
C LEU A 192 -6.50 -2.27 -1.31
N ASP A 193 -6.45 -3.06 -2.37
CA ASP A 193 -7.45 -4.07 -2.72
C ASP A 193 -6.77 -5.43 -2.82
N PHE A 194 -7.28 -6.39 -2.05
CA PHE A 194 -6.99 -7.81 -2.19
C PHE A 194 -8.21 -8.51 -2.77
N GLU A 195 -8.01 -9.34 -3.77
CA GLU A 195 -9.04 -10.20 -4.35
C GLU A 195 -8.59 -11.66 -4.27
N GLY A 196 -9.50 -12.53 -3.84
CA GLY A 196 -9.30 -13.97 -3.78
C GLY A 196 -8.05 -14.35 -2.99
N VAL A 197 -8.08 -14.10 -1.68
CA VAL A 197 -7.05 -14.58 -0.75
C VAL A 197 -7.47 -15.97 -0.26
N GLU A 198 -6.63 -16.96 -0.54
CA GLU A 198 -6.73 -18.31 0.00
C GLU A 198 -5.71 -18.43 1.14
N MET A 199 -6.24 -18.64 2.34
CA MET A 199 -5.45 -18.82 3.56
C MET A 199 -4.83 -20.22 3.57
N PRO A 200 -3.68 -20.40 4.24
CA PRO A 200 -3.11 -21.73 4.45
C PRO A 200 -4.08 -22.61 5.26
N PRO A 201 -4.07 -23.94 5.05
CA PRO A 201 -4.88 -24.88 5.83
C PRO A 201 -4.70 -24.71 7.34
N GLY A 202 -5.79 -24.78 8.11
CA GLY A 202 -5.77 -24.59 9.56
C GLY A 202 -5.85 -23.13 10.00
N TYR A 203 -5.87 -22.17 9.06
CA TYR A 203 -6.14 -20.77 9.35
C TYR A 203 -7.54 -20.38 8.88
N GLY A 204 -8.37 -19.98 9.83
CA GLY A 204 -9.72 -19.51 9.51
C GLY A 204 -10.70 -20.61 9.18
N ASP A 205 -10.44 -21.86 9.58
CA ASP A 205 -11.31 -23.02 9.33
C ASP A 205 -12.79 -22.74 9.66
N GLU A 206 -13.06 -22.00 10.74
CA GLU A 206 -14.41 -21.63 11.17
C GLU A 206 -15.07 -20.58 10.27
N MET A 207 -14.27 -19.73 9.63
CA MET A 207 -14.71 -18.67 8.70
C MET A 207 -14.61 -19.09 7.24
N GLY A 208 -13.97 -20.23 6.96
CA GLY A 208 -13.54 -20.66 5.64
C GLY A 208 -12.16 -20.09 5.27
N GLU A 209 -11.41 -20.83 4.44
CA GLU A 209 -10.06 -20.46 4.01
C GLU A 209 -10.04 -19.32 2.97
N ASN A 210 -11.19 -18.85 2.48
CA ASN A 210 -11.27 -17.91 1.36
C ASN A 210 -11.81 -16.53 1.80
N ILE A 211 -11.01 -15.50 1.58
CA ILE A 211 -11.44 -14.10 1.61
C ILE A 211 -11.67 -13.67 0.17
N GLU A 212 -12.92 -13.41 -0.18
CA GLU A 212 -13.31 -13.04 -1.54
C GLU A 212 -12.70 -11.68 -1.92
N TYR A 213 -12.79 -10.71 -1.01
CA TYR A 213 -12.10 -9.43 -1.14
C TYR A 213 -11.86 -8.78 0.22
N LEU A 214 -10.84 -7.92 0.25
CA LEU A 214 -10.51 -7.01 1.33
C LEU A 214 -10.05 -5.68 0.73
N ASN A 215 -10.71 -4.58 1.07
CA ASN A 215 -10.44 -3.24 0.55
C ASN A 215 -10.24 -2.25 1.69
N PHE A 216 -9.26 -1.36 1.51
CA PHE A 216 -9.05 -0.15 2.28
C PHE A 216 -8.93 1.02 1.31
N ASP A 217 -9.65 2.11 1.54
CA ASP A 217 -9.50 3.40 0.84
C ASP A 217 -9.51 4.51 1.89
N PHE A 218 -8.44 5.29 1.93
CA PHE A 218 -8.26 6.33 2.92
C PHE A 218 -7.66 7.62 2.33
N SER A 219 -8.09 8.75 2.88
CA SER A 219 -7.56 10.08 2.61
C SER A 219 -6.98 10.67 3.90
N LEU A 220 -5.78 11.20 3.81
CA LEU A 220 -5.07 11.86 4.91
C LEU A 220 -5.23 13.37 4.77
N PHE A 221 -5.62 14.03 5.84
CA PHE A 221 -5.79 15.47 5.91
C PHE A 221 -4.73 16.10 6.82
N GLY A 222 -4.18 17.22 6.36
CA GLY A 222 -3.05 17.90 6.98
C GLY A 222 -1.70 17.30 6.55
N PRO A 223 -0.69 18.14 6.26
CA PRO A 223 0.61 17.65 5.83
C PRO A 223 1.32 16.88 6.95
N ILE A 224 1.99 15.79 6.60
CA ILE A 224 2.94 15.12 7.52
C ILE A 224 4.24 15.92 7.44
N PRO A 225 4.72 16.50 8.55
CA PRO A 225 5.99 17.22 8.57
C PRO A 225 7.17 16.28 8.31
N ASP A 226 8.24 16.80 7.71
CA ASP A 226 9.48 16.05 7.56
C ASP A 226 10.12 15.73 8.92
N GLY A 227 10.87 14.63 8.96
CA GLY A 227 11.72 14.25 10.09
C GLY A 227 11.45 12.84 10.60
N ASP A 228 11.80 12.62 11.86
CA ASP A 228 11.52 11.39 12.59
C ASP A 228 10.01 11.10 12.64
N VAL A 229 9.62 9.85 12.36
CA VAL A 229 8.21 9.45 12.18
C VAL A 229 7.37 9.71 13.44
N ASP A 230 7.89 9.41 14.63
CA ASP A 230 7.16 9.65 15.89
C ASP A 230 6.90 11.16 16.08
N SER A 231 7.94 11.96 15.88
CA SER A 231 7.86 13.42 16.03
C SER A 231 6.94 14.06 14.99
N ALA A 232 7.03 13.61 13.74
CA ALA A 232 6.19 14.07 12.63
C ALA A 232 4.71 13.76 12.88
N LEU A 233 4.38 12.53 13.30
CA LEU A 233 3.00 12.12 13.56
C LEU A 233 2.39 12.79 14.79
N ARG A 234 3.19 13.03 15.85
CA ARG A 234 2.74 13.84 16.99
C ARG A 234 2.39 15.25 16.56
N ARG A 235 3.22 15.86 15.71
CA ARG A 235 2.98 17.21 15.20
C ARG A 235 1.77 17.26 14.26
N TRP A 236 1.65 16.31 13.34
CA TRP A 236 0.48 16.16 12.48
C TRP A 236 -0.81 16.05 13.29
N ARG A 237 -0.81 15.23 14.36
CA ARG A 237 -1.93 15.14 15.31
C ARG A 237 -2.21 16.49 15.98
N ASP A 238 -1.19 17.14 16.53
CA ASP A 238 -1.33 18.39 17.26
C ASP A 238 -1.83 19.54 16.36
N ASP A 239 -1.54 19.48 15.05
CA ASP A 239 -2.01 20.38 14.02
C ASP A 239 -3.44 20.01 13.50
N GLY A 240 -4.09 19.02 14.10
CA GLY A 240 -5.47 18.63 13.81
C GLY A 240 -5.63 17.62 12.67
N GLY A 241 -4.56 16.89 12.33
CA GLY A 241 -4.57 15.89 11.28
C GLY A 241 -5.59 14.77 11.50
N THR A 242 -6.23 14.36 10.42
CA THR A 242 -7.24 13.28 10.41
C THR A 242 -7.04 12.33 9.24
N LEU A 243 -7.46 11.08 9.43
CA LEU A 243 -7.59 10.07 8.38
C LEU A 243 -9.08 9.82 8.14
N GLU A 244 -9.54 10.08 6.92
CA GLU A 244 -10.86 9.67 6.46
C GLU A 244 -10.76 8.26 5.86
N LEU A 245 -11.52 7.33 6.43
CA LEU A 245 -11.74 6.00 5.85
C LEU A 245 -12.91 6.12 4.87
N ASN A 246 -12.59 6.31 3.60
CA ASN A 246 -13.56 6.44 2.53
C ASN A 246 -14.35 5.14 2.33
N SER A 247 -13.65 4.01 2.41
CA SER A 247 -14.23 2.67 2.29
C SER A 247 -13.33 1.64 2.97
N PHE A 248 -13.92 0.84 3.85
CA PHE A 248 -13.40 -0.45 4.26
C PHE A 248 -14.43 -1.52 3.91
N ARG A 249 -14.04 -2.52 3.14
CA ARG A 249 -14.93 -3.64 2.80
C ARG A 249 -14.21 -4.96 2.90
N VAL A 250 -14.85 -5.93 3.53
CA VAL A 250 -14.33 -7.31 3.58
C VAL A 250 -15.46 -8.31 3.39
N ARG A 251 -15.16 -9.38 2.67
CA ARG A 251 -16.01 -10.57 2.53
C ARG A 251 -15.18 -11.81 2.82
N TRP A 252 -15.42 -12.41 3.99
CA TRP A 252 -14.72 -13.60 4.45
C TRP A 252 -15.72 -14.64 4.93
N GLY A 253 -15.96 -15.65 4.10
CA GLY A 253 -17.03 -16.62 4.30
C GLY A 253 -18.38 -15.93 4.61
N PRO A 254 -19.01 -16.20 5.78
CA PRO A 254 -20.27 -15.57 6.16
C PRO A 254 -20.13 -14.08 6.57
N LEU A 255 -18.94 -13.63 6.96
CA LEU A 255 -18.70 -12.26 7.41
C LEU A 255 -18.69 -11.30 6.22
N GLY A 256 -19.44 -10.22 6.38
CA GLY A 256 -19.34 -9.03 5.54
C GLY A 256 -19.31 -7.79 6.39
N ILE A 257 -18.35 -6.92 6.16
CA ILE A 257 -18.29 -5.60 6.79
C ILE A 257 -18.14 -4.57 5.67
N GLU A 258 -18.94 -3.52 5.74
CA GLU A 258 -18.75 -2.29 4.98
C GLU A 258 -18.70 -1.14 5.98
N SER A 259 -17.67 -0.30 5.95
CA SER A 259 -17.46 0.76 6.93
C SER A 259 -16.84 2.00 6.29
N ASN A 260 -17.17 3.16 6.85
CA ASN A 260 -16.55 4.44 6.54
C ASN A 260 -16.60 5.33 7.79
N GLY A 261 -15.72 6.33 7.84
CA GLY A 261 -15.69 7.28 8.96
C GLY A 261 -14.40 8.06 9.05
N THR A 262 -14.22 8.72 10.19
CA THR A 262 -13.04 9.56 10.45
C THR A 262 -12.30 9.06 11.68
N ILE A 263 -10.98 8.98 11.56
CA ILE A 263 -10.05 8.55 12.59
C ILE A 263 -9.04 9.68 12.81
N ALA A 264 -8.68 9.92 14.05
CA ALA A 264 -7.60 10.79 14.48
C ALA A 264 -6.76 10.07 15.55
N LEU A 265 -5.76 10.75 16.10
CA LEU A 265 -4.98 10.26 17.23
C LEU A 265 -5.29 11.07 18.49
N ASP A 266 -5.42 10.39 19.63
CA ASP A 266 -5.59 11.04 20.92
C ASP A 266 -4.24 11.44 21.55
N GLY A 267 -4.29 12.05 22.73
CA GLY A 267 -3.11 12.51 23.47
C GLY A 267 -2.10 11.40 23.80
N GLU A 268 -2.55 10.14 23.88
CA GLU A 268 -1.74 8.95 24.15
C GLU A 268 -1.29 8.23 22.87
N MET A 269 -1.48 8.84 21.68
CA MET A 269 -1.21 8.23 20.37
C MET A 269 -2.05 6.98 20.10
N ARG A 270 -3.28 6.93 20.63
CA ARG A 270 -4.26 5.91 20.25
C ARG A 270 -5.19 6.45 19.16
N PRO A 271 -5.61 5.60 18.21
CA PRO A 271 -6.74 5.89 17.36
C PRO A 271 -7.98 6.30 18.17
N ILE A 272 -8.56 7.44 17.82
CA ILE A 272 -9.86 7.92 18.29
C ILE A 272 -10.70 8.25 17.05
N GLY A 273 -11.94 7.79 17.00
CA GLY A 273 -12.72 7.94 15.78
C GLY A 273 -14.14 7.47 15.89
N ALA A 274 -14.94 7.88 14.91
CA ALA A 274 -16.32 7.47 14.74
C ALA A 274 -16.52 7.01 13.30
N LEU A 275 -16.97 5.78 13.17
CA LEU A 275 -17.29 5.13 11.91
C LEU A 275 -18.74 4.65 11.94
N THR A 276 -19.28 4.40 10.76
CA THR A 276 -20.56 3.72 10.57
C THR A 276 -20.31 2.45 9.78
N ALA A 277 -20.87 1.34 10.24
CA ALA A 277 -20.69 0.05 9.58
C ALA A 277 -22.01 -0.68 9.31
N ASP A 278 -22.05 -1.40 8.19
CA ASP A 278 -23.01 -2.46 7.92
C ASP A 278 -22.30 -3.81 8.11
N ILE A 279 -22.82 -4.67 9.00
CA ILE A 279 -22.18 -5.96 9.35
C ILE A 279 -23.15 -7.13 9.23
N ILE A 280 -22.75 -8.17 8.49
CA ILE A 280 -23.43 -9.47 8.43
C ILE A 280 -22.49 -10.59 8.84
N GLY A 281 -23.02 -11.75 9.25
CA GLY A 281 -22.19 -12.87 9.70
C GLY A 281 -21.45 -12.60 11.01
N TYR A 282 -21.87 -11.60 11.79
CA TYR A 282 -21.28 -11.29 13.10
C TYR A 282 -21.42 -12.46 14.09
N GLY A 283 -22.43 -13.32 13.92
CA GLY A 283 -22.61 -14.50 14.75
C GLY A 283 -21.50 -15.54 14.53
N ASP A 284 -21.16 -15.77 13.26
CA ASP A 284 -20.17 -16.75 12.81
C ASP A 284 -18.75 -16.35 13.24
N ILE A 285 -18.37 -15.08 13.06
CA ILE A 285 -17.07 -14.60 13.53
C ILE A 285 -16.95 -14.68 15.06
N ILE A 286 -18.03 -14.40 15.81
CA ILE A 286 -18.00 -14.58 17.27
C ILE A 286 -17.83 -16.06 17.62
N ASP A 287 -18.48 -16.99 16.91
CA ASP A 287 -18.26 -18.43 17.13
C ASP A 287 -16.82 -18.85 16.83
N ALA A 288 -16.24 -18.36 15.73
CA ALA A 288 -14.84 -18.59 15.39
C ALA A 288 -13.88 -18.09 16.49
N LEU A 289 -14.14 -16.89 17.03
CA LEU A 289 -13.36 -16.32 18.13
C LEU A 289 -13.48 -17.14 19.44
N ILE A 290 -14.63 -17.76 19.69
CA ILE A 290 -14.81 -18.68 20.82
C ILE A 290 -13.99 -19.96 20.59
N MET A 291 -14.10 -20.56 19.40
CA MET A 291 -13.43 -21.84 19.08
C MET A 291 -11.90 -21.71 19.11
N SER A 292 -11.37 -20.56 18.68
CA SER A 292 -9.95 -20.20 18.77
C SER A 292 -9.51 -19.72 20.16
N ASN A 293 -10.41 -19.72 21.15
CA ASN A 293 -10.16 -19.26 22.53
C ASN A 293 -9.64 -17.81 22.60
N MET A 294 -9.99 -16.97 21.62
CA MET A 294 -9.65 -15.55 21.58
C MET A 294 -10.57 -14.69 22.45
N ILE A 295 -11.81 -15.13 22.67
CA ILE A 295 -12.76 -14.46 23.57
C ILE A 295 -13.42 -15.46 24.54
N PRO A 296 -13.63 -15.08 25.82
CA PRO A 296 -14.38 -15.92 26.75
C PRO A 296 -15.83 -16.13 26.30
N LEU A 297 -16.34 -17.35 26.49
CA LEU A 297 -17.71 -17.73 26.10
C LEU A 297 -18.79 -16.79 26.69
N GLY A 298 -18.61 -16.32 27.92
CA GLY A 298 -19.56 -15.43 28.59
C GLY A 298 -19.70 -14.08 27.90
N ASP A 299 -18.56 -13.46 27.55
CA ASP A 299 -18.51 -12.16 26.88
C ASP A 299 -19.08 -12.27 25.46
N ALA A 300 -18.73 -13.35 24.76
CA ALA A 300 -19.23 -13.66 23.43
C ALA A 300 -20.76 -13.83 23.40
N PHE A 301 -21.33 -14.50 24.41
CA PHE A 301 -22.78 -14.66 24.54
C PHE A 301 -23.49 -13.31 24.72
N LEU A 302 -22.97 -12.44 25.59
CA LEU A 302 -23.54 -11.10 25.81
C LEU A 302 -23.48 -10.25 24.54
N ALA A 303 -22.37 -10.28 23.82
CA ALA A 303 -22.22 -9.59 22.54
C ALA A 303 -23.25 -10.09 21.52
N LYS A 304 -23.44 -11.41 21.38
CA LYS A 304 -24.44 -12.00 20.49
C LYS A 304 -25.87 -11.57 20.82
N VAL A 305 -26.24 -11.54 22.09
CA VAL A 305 -27.58 -11.09 22.52
C VAL A 305 -27.77 -9.62 22.13
N ALA A 306 -26.82 -8.76 22.47
CA ALA A 306 -26.89 -7.33 22.16
C ALA A 306 -26.96 -7.06 20.65
N PHE A 307 -26.10 -7.73 19.86
CA PHE A 307 -26.13 -7.59 18.40
C PHE A 307 -27.43 -8.10 17.79
N ASN A 308 -27.98 -9.22 18.26
CA ASN A 308 -29.28 -9.70 17.78
C ASN A 308 -30.45 -8.78 18.13
N MET A 309 -30.33 -7.94 19.17
CA MET A 309 -31.33 -6.91 19.49
C MET A 309 -31.22 -5.67 18.60
N LEU A 310 -30.00 -5.38 18.11
CA LEU A 310 -29.73 -4.24 17.22
C LEU A 310 -29.90 -4.59 15.74
N ALA A 311 -29.79 -5.87 15.39
CA ALA A 311 -29.79 -6.31 14.01
C ALA A 311 -31.17 -6.22 13.37
N ASP A 312 -31.20 -5.66 12.17
CA ASP A 312 -32.34 -5.69 11.28
C ASP A 312 -32.49 -7.08 10.66
N LYS A 313 -33.74 -7.53 10.50
CA LYS A 313 -34.07 -8.75 9.77
C LYS A 313 -34.65 -8.37 8.39
N PRO A 314 -33.96 -8.69 7.29
CA PRO A 314 -34.44 -8.36 5.95
C PRO A 314 -35.82 -8.99 5.66
N GLU A 315 -36.75 -8.21 5.11
CA GLU A 315 -38.14 -8.67 4.83
C GLU A 315 -38.19 -9.86 3.85
N GLY A 316 -37.24 -9.93 2.92
CA GLY A 316 -37.16 -10.98 1.89
C GLY A 316 -36.52 -12.31 2.34
N GLY A 317 -36.15 -12.43 3.62
CA GLY A 317 -35.29 -13.51 4.10
C GLY A 317 -33.82 -13.25 3.78
N GLY A 318 -32.94 -13.55 4.73
CA GLY A 318 -31.51 -13.27 4.65
C GLY A 318 -30.88 -13.26 6.05
N PRO A 319 -29.54 -13.24 6.15
CA PRO A 319 -28.87 -13.13 7.44
C PRO A 319 -29.24 -11.81 8.13
N PRO A 320 -29.29 -11.78 9.48
CA PRO A 320 -29.47 -10.53 10.21
C PRO A 320 -28.32 -9.57 9.95
N VAL A 321 -28.63 -8.27 9.91
CA VAL A 321 -27.67 -7.21 9.54
C VAL A 321 -27.62 -6.17 10.65
N LEU A 322 -26.43 -5.88 11.19
CA LEU A 322 -26.22 -4.66 11.97
C LEU A 322 -26.11 -3.51 10.98
N ARG A 323 -27.21 -2.80 10.73
CA ARG A 323 -27.27 -1.72 9.74
C ARG A 323 -26.88 -0.39 10.35
N SER A 324 -25.95 0.29 9.70
CA SER A 324 -25.46 1.62 10.04
C SER A 324 -25.13 1.74 11.53
N VAL A 325 -24.52 0.68 12.08
CA VAL A 325 -24.18 0.62 13.49
C VAL A 325 -22.97 1.54 13.73
N PRO A 326 -23.02 2.42 14.74
CA PRO A 326 -21.87 3.23 15.09
C PRO A 326 -20.72 2.33 15.56
N VAL A 327 -19.53 2.52 15.00
CA VAL A 327 -18.29 1.91 15.49
C VAL A 327 -17.41 3.04 16.00
N THR A 328 -17.09 3.02 17.28
CA THR A 328 -16.34 4.13 17.90
C THR A 328 -15.10 3.62 18.62
N ALA A 329 -14.02 4.37 18.50
CA ALA A 329 -12.82 4.18 19.32
C ALA A 329 -12.66 5.44 20.19
N GLN A 330 -12.70 5.28 21.51
CA GLN A 330 -12.54 6.40 22.44
C GLN A 330 -12.00 5.92 23.79
N GLY A 331 -11.04 6.65 24.36
CA GLY A 331 -10.49 6.35 25.69
C GLY A 331 -9.85 4.96 25.77
N GLY A 332 -9.31 4.45 24.65
CA GLY A 332 -8.72 3.12 24.56
C GLY A 332 -9.71 1.96 24.37
N GLY A 333 -11.02 2.20 24.38
CA GLY A 333 -12.04 1.18 24.09
C GLY A 333 -12.51 1.23 22.63
N ILE A 334 -12.89 0.07 22.07
CA ILE A 334 -13.56 -0.04 20.77
C ILE A 334 -14.98 -0.56 21.00
N PHE A 335 -15.96 0.12 20.43
CA PHE A 335 -17.38 -0.17 20.62
C PHE A 335 -18.09 -0.34 19.28
N VAL A 336 -19.01 -1.31 19.20
CA VAL A 336 -19.99 -1.46 18.12
C VAL A 336 -21.37 -1.25 18.73
N GLY A 337 -21.98 -0.10 18.44
CA GLY A 337 -23.14 0.40 19.18
C GLY A 337 -22.84 0.49 20.69
N PRO A 338 -23.65 -0.12 21.56
CA PRO A 338 -23.42 -0.15 23.00
C PRO A 338 -22.45 -1.25 23.47
N VAL A 339 -21.95 -2.11 22.56
CA VAL A 339 -21.17 -3.30 22.91
C VAL A 339 -19.67 -2.99 22.82
N SER A 340 -18.93 -3.20 23.91
CA SER A 340 -17.47 -3.17 23.89
C SER A 340 -16.94 -4.41 23.19
N VAL A 341 -16.16 -4.24 22.12
CA VAL A 341 -15.62 -5.35 21.31
C VAL A 341 -14.11 -5.52 21.46
N GLY A 342 -13.44 -4.55 22.08
CA GLY A 342 -12.00 -4.64 22.28
C GLY A 342 -11.41 -3.36 22.84
N THR A 343 -10.08 -3.31 22.81
CA THR A 343 -9.31 -2.13 23.20
C THR A 343 -8.32 -1.78 22.11
N VAL A 344 -7.95 -0.50 22.05
CA VAL A 344 -6.92 -0.01 21.15
C VAL A 344 -5.72 0.46 21.96
N SER A 345 -4.54 -0.04 21.60
CA SER A 345 -3.28 0.34 22.25
C SER A 345 -2.67 1.57 21.58
N PRO A 346 -1.82 2.34 22.31
CA PRO A 346 -1.00 3.38 21.70
C PRO A 346 -0.17 2.83 20.54
N ILE A 347 -0.15 3.57 19.43
CA ILE A 347 0.77 3.28 18.34
C ILE A 347 2.18 3.65 18.80
N LYS A 348 3.12 2.72 18.62
CA LYS A 348 4.53 2.92 18.91
C LYS A 348 5.28 2.96 17.59
N PHE A 349 6.06 4.02 17.41
CA PHE A 349 7.01 4.14 16.32
C PHE A 349 8.39 3.82 16.89
N HIS A 350 9.19 3.05 16.14
CA HIS A 350 10.50 2.56 16.56
C HIS A 350 11.61 3.26 15.79
#